data_AF-A0A2D9T8J3-F1
#
_entry.id   AF-A0A2D9T8J3-F1
#
_cell.length_a   1.000
_cell.length_b   1.000
_cell.length_c   1.000
_cell.angle_alpha   90.00
_cell.angle_beta   90.00
_cell.angle_gamma   90.00
#
_symmetry.space_group_name_H-M   'P 1'
#
loop_
_entity.id
_entity.type
_entity.pdbx_description
1 polymer ?
#
loop_
_entity_poly.entity_id
_entity_poly.type
_entity_poly.pdbx_seq_one_letter_code
_entity_poly.pdbx_strand_id
1 'polypeptide(L)'
;MRAVFEELRQRRSSAARKLLERAASHAPPWPAVEWTERVLAIAQQLRPSTQGGCCVYLVVLEEKEDFGIYVGQSAKAPEERYAQHKAGGKLSSRHVLKRGLGLLSVPHLAIGMSRPESLEIEAELIGRLRRAGFVVRGA
;
A
#
# COMPACT_ATOMS: atom_id res chain seq x y z
N MET A 1 43.48 -23.29 -5.00
CA MET A 1 42.71 -22.57 -3.95
C MET A 1 41.78 -21.48 -4.51
N ARG A 2 42.15 -20.69 -5.54
CA ARG A 2 41.26 -19.66 -6.15
C ARG A 2 39.97 -20.20 -6.81
N ALA A 3 40.05 -21.33 -7.51
CA ALA A 3 38.90 -21.91 -8.22
C ALA A 3 37.74 -22.35 -7.30
N VAL A 4 38.04 -22.85 -6.10
CA VAL A 4 37.03 -23.28 -5.12
C VAL A 4 36.25 -22.08 -4.55
N PHE A 5 36.91 -20.94 -4.35
CA PHE A 5 36.25 -19.71 -3.90
C PHE A 5 35.36 -19.09 -4.97
N GLU A 6 35.76 -19.17 -6.24
CA GLU A 6 35.00 -18.66 -7.37
C GLU A 6 33.76 -19.52 -7.64
N GLU A 7 33.90 -20.85 -7.57
CA GLU A 7 32.79 -21.80 -7.67
C GLU A 7 31.78 -21.65 -6.52
N LEU A 8 32.24 -21.44 -5.28
CA LEU A 8 31.37 -21.15 -4.13
C LEU A 8 30.65 -19.80 -4.26
N ARG A 9 31.28 -18.79 -4.89
CA ARG A 9 30.66 -17.49 -5.19
C ARG A 9 29.60 -17.62 -6.30
N GLN A 10 29.90 -18.37 -7.36
CA GLN A 10 28.95 -18.69 -8.44
C GLN A 10 27.74 -19.48 -7.90
N ARG A 11 27.96 -20.50 -7.05
CA ARG A 11 26.90 -21.32 -6.46
C ARG A 11 26.04 -20.55 -5.45
N ARG A 12 26.62 -19.66 -4.64
CA ARG A 12 25.85 -18.71 -3.81
C ARG A 12 25.00 -17.77 -4.68
N SER A 13 25.52 -17.32 -5.82
CA SER A 13 24.76 -16.44 -6.72
C SER A 13 23.62 -17.16 -7.44
N SER A 14 23.79 -18.42 -7.86
CA SER A 14 22.75 -19.17 -8.57
C SER A 14 21.67 -19.73 -7.64
N ALA A 15 22.03 -20.15 -6.43
CA ALA A 15 21.07 -20.57 -5.42
C ALA A 15 20.29 -19.38 -4.85
N ALA A 16 20.96 -18.25 -4.56
CA ALA A 16 20.28 -17.02 -4.16
C ALA A 16 19.38 -16.49 -5.27
N ARG A 17 19.82 -16.55 -6.53
CA ARG A 17 19.00 -16.16 -7.69
C ARG A 17 17.80 -17.08 -7.86
N LYS A 18 17.95 -18.40 -7.74
CA LYS A 18 16.82 -19.35 -7.76
C LYS A 18 15.86 -19.15 -6.58
N LEU A 19 16.37 -18.77 -5.40
CA LEU A 19 15.55 -18.41 -4.24
C LEU A 19 14.81 -17.09 -4.47
N LEU A 20 15.46 -16.09 -5.09
CA LEU A 20 14.84 -14.82 -5.48
C LEU A 20 13.81 -15.01 -6.61
N GLU A 21 14.08 -15.85 -7.60
CA GLU A 21 13.13 -16.20 -8.66
C GLU A 21 11.95 -17.00 -8.11
N ARG A 22 12.19 -17.92 -7.16
CA ARG A 22 11.13 -18.62 -6.42
C ARG A 22 10.33 -17.68 -5.53
N ALA A 23 10.99 -16.77 -4.83
CA ALA A 23 10.34 -15.77 -4.00
C ALA A 23 9.55 -14.78 -4.86
N ALA A 24 10.06 -14.36 -6.01
CA ALA A 24 9.36 -13.49 -6.96
C ALA A 24 8.18 -14.20 -7.65
N SER A 25 8.27 -15.51 -7.89
CA SER A 25 7.15 -16.32 -8.40
C SER A 25 6.10 -16.65 -7.34
N HIS A 26 6.36 -16.36 -6.06
CA HIS A 26 5.42 -16.55 -4.94
C HIS A 26 5.14 -15.25 -4.16
N ALA A 27 5.74 -14.12 -4.56
CA ALA A 27 5.48 -12.82 -3.98
C ALA A 27 4.04 -12.43 -4.36
N PRO A 28 3.25 -11.85 -3.44
CA PRO A 28 1.97 -11.28 -3.82
C PRO A 28 2.21 -10.32 -4.99
N PRO A 29 1.25 -10.18 -5.93
CA PRO A 29 1.37 -9.18 -6.97
C PRO A 29 1.46 -7.82 -6.29
N TRP A 30 2.67 -7.28 -6.13
CA TRP A 30 2.90 -5.94 -5.63
C TRP A 30 3.28 -5.06 -6.81
N PRO A 31 2.83 -3.80 -6.83
CA PRO A 31 3.26 -2.83 -7.82
C PRO A 31 4.78 -2.69 -7.86
N ALA A 32 5.29 -2.32 -9.03
CA ALA A 32 6.68 -1.93 -9.19
C ALA A 32 7.04 -0.78 -8.22
N VAL A 33 8.28 -0.74 -7.76
CA VAL A 33 8.77 0.25 -6.80
C VAL A 33 8.45 1.68 -7.24
N GLU A 34 8.68 2.01 -8.52
CA GLU A 34 8.39 3.33 -9.10
C GLU A 34 6.92 3.74 -8.96
N TRP A 35 6.00 2.79 -9.12
CA TRP A 35 4.58 3.05 -8.93
C TRP A 35 4.30 3.40 -7.47
N THR A 36 4.88 2.64 -6.53
CA THR A 36 4.73 2.86 -5.09
C THR A 36 5.33 4.20 -4.67
N GLU A 37 6.52 4.53 -5.15
CA GLU A 37 7.19 5.78 -4.84
C GLU A 37 6.40 6.99 -5.32
N ARG A 38 5.81 6.94 -6.53
CA ARG A 38 4.95 8.01 -7.03
C ARG A 38 3.71 8.23 -6.16
N VAL A 39 3.09 7.17 -5.67
CA VAL A 39 1.95 7.26 -4.75
C VAL A 39 2.37 7.89 -3.42
N LEU A 40 3.47 7.40 -2.85
CA LEU A 40 4.00 7.91 -1.59
C LEU A 40 4.40 9.38 -1.71
N ALA A 41 5.00 9.80 -2.83
CA ALA A 41 5.36 11.19 -3.10
C ALA A 41 4.13 12.11 -3.09
N ILE A 42 3.00 11.66 -3.64
CA ILE A 42 1.74 12.42 -3.61
C ILE A 42 1.19 12.49 -2.18
N ALA A 43 1.15 11.37 -1.46
CA ALA A 43 0.64 11.34 -0.08
C ALA A 43 1.52 12.18 0.87
N GLN A 44 2.83 12.25 0.61
CA GLN A 44 3.78 13.10 1.32
C GLN A 44 3.59 14.60 1.06
N GLN A 45 2.66 15.04 0.22
CA GLN A 45 2.34 16.47 0.09
C GLN A 45 1.25 16.93 1.04
N LEU A 46 0.55 16.00 1.71
CA LEU A 46 -0.51 16.28 2.66
C LEU A 46 0.04 16.19 4.08
N ARG A 47 -0.30 17.18 4.91
CA ARG A 47 0.14 17.26 6.31
C ARG A 47 -1.09 17.51 7.18
N PRO A 48 -1.48 16.55 8.02
CA PRO A 48 -2.47 16.81 9.06
C PRO A 48 -1.98 17.95 9.95
N SER A 49 -2.89 18.82 10.32
CA SER A 49 -2.65 20.02 11.14
C SER A 49 -3.43 19.98 12.45
N THR A 50 -4.43 19.12 12.55
CA THR A 50 -5.23 18.92 13.76
C THR A 50 -4.83 17.64 14.49
N GLN A 51 -5.28 17.54 15.74
CA GLN A 51 -5.20 16.31 16.53
C GLN A 51 -6.60 15.68 16.68
N GLY A 52 -6.64 14.36 16.78
CA GLY A 52 -7.89 13.63 17.01
C GLY A 52 -7.70 12.12 16.96
N GLY A 53 -8.80 11.40 16.72
CA GLY A 53 -8.82 9.94 16.71
C GLY A 53 -8.91 9.31 15.32
N CYS A 54 -8.97 10.11 14.25
CA CYS A 54 -9.14 9.59 12.89
C CYS A 54 -7.80 9.55 12.14
N CYS A 55 -7.65 8.64 11.19
CA CYS A 55 -6.49 8.56 10.31
C CYS A 55 -6.93 8.33 8.86
N VAL A 56 -6.04 8.61 7.90
CA VAL A 56 -6.20 8.26 6.49
C VAL A 56 -5.24 7.13 6.15
N TYR A 57 -5.73 6.10 5.45
CA TYR A 57 -4.96 4.92 5.09
C TYR A 57 -5.13 4.55 3.61
N LEU A 58 -4.13 3.85 3.08
CA LEU A 58 -4.09 3.41 1.69
C LEU A 58 -3.97 1.88 1.64
N VAL A 59 -4.72 1.26 0.75
CA VAL A 59 -4.62 -0.17 0.44
C VAL A 59 -4.33 -0.33 -1.04
N VAL A 60 -3.32 -1.13 -1.38
CA VAL A 60 -3.07 -1.54 -2.77
C VAL A 60 -4.15 -2.53 -3.19
N LEU A 61 -4.74 -2.27 -4.34
CA LEU A 61 -5.76 -3.10 -4.96
C LEU A 61 -5.18 -3.82 -6.18
N GLU A 62 -5.58 -5.07 -6.35
CA GLU A 62 -5.46 -5.79 -7.61
C GLU A 62 -6.54 -5.28 -8.58
N GLU A 63 -6.12 -4.84 -9.76
CA GLU A 63 -7.00 -4.54 -10.89
C GLU A 63 -6.66 -5.50 -12.05
N LYS A 64 -7.52 -5.60 -13.07
CA LYS A 64 -7.42 -6.67 -14.08
C LYS A 64 -6.07 -6.74 -14.82
N GLU A 65 -5.46 -5.59 -15.07
CA GLU A 65 -4.27 -5.45 -15.90
C GLU A 65 -3.16 -4.64 -15.19
N ASP A 66 -3.40 -4.18 -13.95
CA ASP A 66 -2.50 -3.29 -13.21
C ASP A 66 -2.93 -3.22 -11.72
N PHE A 67 -2.52 -2.17 -11.03
CA PHE A 67 -2.83 -1.89 -9.63
C PHE A 67 -3.74 -0.67 -9.48
N GLY A 68 -4.56 -0.71 -8.43
CA GLY A 68 -5.32 0.44 -7.95
C GLY A 68 -4.98 0.79 -6.50
N ILE A 69 -5.54 1.88 -6.01
CA ILE A 69 -5.47 2.27 -4.60
C ILE A 69 -6.87 2.43 -4.06
N TYR A 70 -7.11 1.88 -2.88
CA TYR A 70 -8.20 2.28 -2.04
C TYR A 70 -7.70 3.30 -1.01
N VAL A 71 -8.32 4.47 -0.96
CA VAL A 71 -8.12 5.47 0.10
C VAL A 71 -9.32 5.42 1.03
N GLY A 72 -9.08 5.43 2.34
CA GLY A 72 -10.13 5.48 3.34
C GLY A 72 -9.70 6.28 4.56
N GLN A 73 -10.68 6.77 5.32
CA GLN A 73 -10.45 7.20 6.70
C GLN A 73 -11.09 6.26 7.73
N SER A 74 -10.55 6.27 8.94
CA SER A 74 -11.14 5.54 10.08
C SER A 74 -10.73 6.13 11.42
N ALA A 75 -11.54 5.88 12.45
CA ALA A 75 -11.14 6.06 13.85
C ALA A 75 -10.34 4.86 14.42
N LYS A 76 -10.13 3.82 13.60
CA LYS A 76 -9.31 2.64 13.93
C LYS A 76 -7.94 2.77 13.29
N ALA A 77 -6.93 2.13 13.88
CA ALA A 77 -5.62 2.01 13.25
C ALA A 77 -5.73 1.37 11.85
N PRO A 78 -4.88 1.75 10.88
CA PRO A 78 -4.93 1.22 9.51
C PRO A 78 -4.94 -0.31 9.45
N GLU A 79 -4.11 -0.97 10.26
CA GLU A 79 -3.99 -2.44 10.34
C GLU A 79 -5.28 -3.08 10.83
N GLU A 80 -5.88 -2.52 11.88
CA GLU A 80 -7.14 -2.99 12.43
C GLU A 80 -8.28 -2.79 11.43
N ARG A 81 -8.32 -1.63 10.76
CA ARG A 81 -9.34 -1.33 9.75
C ARG A 81 -9.18 -2.23 8.52
N TYR A 82 -7.96 -2.51 8.07
CA TYR A 82 -7.69 -3.44 6.99
C TYR A 82 -8.12 -4.86 7.35
N ALA A 83 -7.75 -5.35 8.54
CA ALA A 83 -8.20 -6.65 9.04
C ALA A 83 -9.73 -6.73 9.09
N GLN A 84 -10.40 -5.66 9.54
CA GLN A 84 -11.87 -5.58 9.51
C GLN A 84 -12.44 -5.67 8.09
N HIS A 85 -11.82 -5.00 7.10
CA HIS A 85 -12.23 -5.13 5.70
C HIS A 85 -12.10 -6.57 5.22
N LYS A 86 -10.99 -7.25 5.55
CA LYS A 86 -10.73 -8.64 5.14
C LYS A 86 -11.62 -9.66 5.86
N ALA A 87 -12.07 -9.36 7.08
CA ALA A 87 -13.07 -10.14 7.79
C ALA A 87 -14.48 -10.02 7.18
N GLY A 88 -14.73 -8.98 6.37
CA GLY A 88 -16.03 -8.71 5.75
C GLY A 88 -17.01 -8.03 6.70
N GLY A 89 -18.30 -8.01 6.32
CA GLY A 89 -19.37 -7.37 7.09
C GLY A 89 -19.86 -6.03 6.52
N LYS A 90 -20.82 -5.42 7.22
CA LYS A 90 -21.59 -4.24 6.74
C LYS A 90 -20.72 -3.01 6.47
N LEU A 91 -19.66 -2.81 7.25
CA LEU A 91 -18.78 -1.64 7.16
C LEU A 91 -17.56 -1.87 6.25
N SER A 92 -17.49 -3.00 5.57
CA SER A 92 -16.34 -3.40 4.76
C SER A 92 -16.51 -2.98 3.30
N SER A 93 -15.46 -2.38 2.75
CA SER A 93 -15.38 -2.02 1.33
C SER A 93 -15.26 -3.29 0.50
N ARG A 94 -16.18 -3.50 -0.43
CA ARG A 94 -16.14 -4.65 -1.35
C ARG A 94 -14.85 -4.66 -2.18
N HIS A 95 -14.27 -3.49 -2.46
CA HIS A 95 -13.00 -3.39 -3.19
C HIS A 95 -11.83 -3.93 -2.36
N VAL A 96 -11.72 -3.51 -1.10
CA VAL A 96 -10.65 -3.98 -0.20
C VAL A 96 -10.84 -5.45 0.16
N LEU A 97 -12.07 -5.86 0.45
CA LEU A 97 -12.39 -7.26 0.77
C LEU A 97 -11.94 -8.19 -0.37
N LYS A 98 -12.37 -7.91 -1.60
CA LYS A 98 -12.13 -8.79 -2.76
C LYS A 98 -10.75 -8.66 -3.38
N ARG A 99 -10.15 -7.47 -3.36
CA ARG A 99 -8.97 -7.14 -4.18
C ARG A 99 -7.85 -6.45 -3.40
N GLY A 100 -8.02 -6.20 -2.11
CA GLY A 100 -6.96 -5.63 -1.27
C GLY A 100 -5.81 -6.62 -1.11
N LEU A 101 -4.62 -6.18 -1.54
CA LEU A 101 -3.36 -6.93 -1.49
C LEU A 101 -2.58 -6.64 -0.20
N GLY A 102 -2.62 -5.37 0.25
CA GLY A 102 -1.98 -4.96 1.49
C GLY A 102 -2.08 -3.46 1.74
N LEU A 103 -1.74 -3.05 2.95
CA LEU A 103 -1.61 -1.64 3.31
C LEU A 103 -0.37 -1.04 2.67
N LEU A 104 -0.51 0.16 2.13
CA LEU A 104 0.62 1.00 1.78
C LEU A 104 0.89 1.97 2.93
N SER A 105 2.04 1.82 3.58
CA SER A 105 2.37 2.59 4.78
C SER A 105 2.60 4.06 4.45
N VAL A 106 1.82 4.93 5.09
CA VAL A 106 1.97 6.38 5.04
C VAL A 106 1.92 6.93 6.47
N PRO A 107 3.03 6.84 7.24
CA PRO A 107 3.00 7.01 8.69
C PRO A 107 2.42 8.35 9.15
N HIS A 108 2.68 9.45 8.45
CA HIS A 108 2.18 10.77 8.83
C HIS A 108 0.66 10.94 8.65
N LEU A 109 0.03 10.13 7.79
CA LEU A 109 -1.43 10.10 7.64
C LEU A 109 -2.11 9.10 8.57
N ALA A 110 -1.33 8.17 9.14
CA ALA A 110 -1.78 7.23 10.17
C ALA A 110 -1.88 7.86 11.57
N ILE A 111 -1.36 9.08 11.75
CA ILE A 111 -1.45 9.84 13.00
C ILE A 111 -2.88 10.36 13.18
N GLY A 112 -3.35 10.38 14.42
CA GLY A 112 -4.68 10.84 14.79
C GLY A 112 -4.91 12.31 14.49
N MET A 113 -5.88 12.60 13.62
CA MET A 113 -6.39 13.92 13.25
C MET A 113 -7.89 14.03 13.54
N SER A 114 -8.42 15.25 13.47
CA SER A 114 -9.86 15.48 13.62
C SER A 114 -10.64 14.79 12.49
N ARG A 115 -11.89 14.41 12.78
CA ARG A 115 -12.74 13.76 11.77
C ARG A 115 -12.96 14.64 10.53
N PRO A 116 -13.27 15.95 10.64
CA PRO A 116 -13.39 16.82 9.46
C PRO A 116 -12.12 16.84 8.61
N GLU A 117 -10.95 17.05 9.22
CA GLU A 117 -9.68 17.07 8.50
C GLU A 117 -9.38 15.72 7.83
N SER A 118 -9.69 14.60 8.48
CA SER A 118 -9.49 13.27 7.87
C SER A 118 -10.31 13.07 6.59
N LEU A 119 -11.52 13.63 6.53
CA LEU A 119 -12.38 13.58 5.33
C LEU A 119 -11.86 14.50 4.23
N GLU A 120 -11.35 15.68 4.59
CA GLU A 120 -10.74 16.62 3.65
C GLU A 120 -9.47 16.03 3.03
N ILE A 121 -8.57 15.48 3.86
CA ILE A 121 -7.34 14.82 3.40
C ILE A 121 -7.65 13.59 2.54
N GLU A 122 -8.63 12.77 2.92
CA GLU A 122 -9.09 11.63 2.11
C GLU A 122 -9.53 12.11 0.72
N ALA A 123 -10.44 13.08 0.65
CA ALA A 123 -10.97 13.60 -0.60
C ALA A 123 -9.86 14.24 -1.47
N GLU A 124 -8.97 15.02 -0.85
CA GLU A 124 -7.87 15.66 -1.55
C GLU A 124 -6.86 14.65 -2.10
N LEU A 125 -6.49 13.64 -1.30
CA LEU A 125 -5.58 12.57 -1.72
C LEU A 125 -6.15 11.79 -2.90
N ILE A 126 -7.44 11.44 -2.86
CA ILE A 126 -8.14 10.80 -3.98
C ILE A 126 -8.06 11.67 -5.24
N GLY A 127 -8.32 12.97 -5.11
CA GLY A 127 -8.25 13.92 -6.22
C GLY A 127 -6.84 14.01 -6.82
N ARG A 128 -5.81 14.11 -5.99
CA ARG A 128 -4.40 14.18 -6.43
C ARG A 128 -3.95 12.88 -7.12
N LEU A 129 -4.28 11.72 -6.56
CA LEU A 129 -3.94 10.42 -7.15
C LEU A 129 -4.65 10.21 -8.50
N ARG A 130 -5.94 10.56 -8.61
CA ARG A 130 -6.66 10.48 -9.89
C ARG A 130 -6.04 11.38 -10.96
N ARG A 131 -5.69 12.63 -10.61
CA ARG A 131 -5.00 13.55 -11.54
C ARG A 131 -3.63 13.05 -11.98
N ALA A 132 -2.95 12.27 -11.13
CA ALA A 132 -1.68 11.64 -11.47
C ALA A 132 -1.82 10.34 -12.30
N GLY A 133 -3.05 9.95 -12.65
CA GLY A 133 -3.35 8.81 -13.52
C GLY A 133 -3.59 7.49 -12.80
N PHE A 134 -3.66 7.48 -11.46
CA PHE A 134 -3.90 6.24 -10.72
C PHE A 134 -5.38 5.83 -10.74
N VAL A 135 -5.63 4.52 -10.77
CA VAL A 135 -6.96 3.96 -10.50
C VAL A 135 -7.22 4.06 -8.99
N VAL A 136 -8.18 4.89 -8.59
CA VAL A 136 -8.49 5.12 -7.18
C VAL A 136 -9.93 4.74 -6.83
N ARG A 137 -10.06 3.91 -5.80
CA ARG A 137 -11.31 3.60 -5.08
C ARG A 137 -11.25 4.31 -3.72
N GLY A 138 -12.39 4.60 -3.13
CA GLY A 138 -12.44 5.48 -1.95
C GLY A 138 -13.10 6.81 -2.30
N ALA A 139 -13.65 7.41 -1.25
CA ALA A 139 -14.95 8.10 -1.27
C ALA A 139 -16.04 7.23 -1.92
#